data_AF-A0A258KFH9-F1
#
_entry.id   AF-A0A258KFH9-F1
#
_cell.length_a   1.000
_cell.length_b   1.000
_cell.length_c   1.000
_cell.angle_alpha   90.00
_cell.angle_beta   90.00
_cell.angle_gamma   90.00
#
_symmetry.space_group_name_H-M   'P 1'
#
loop_
_entity.id
_entity.type
_entity.pdbx_description
1 polymer ?
#
loop_
_entity_poly.entity_id
_entity_poly.type
_entity_poly.pdbx_seq_one_letter_code
_entity_poly.pdbx_strand_id
1 'polypeptide(L)'
;IFRGRYRESFSEPKAIKPNTPLKYQFILPTANHTFLPGHRIMVQIQSSWFPLYDRNPQTFAPNILLAKPTDYVKATQRVFHAGDMASFIDLPVVEN
;
A
#
# COMPACT_ATOMS: atom_id res chain seq x y z
N ILE A 1 6.73 0.47 1.90
CA ILE A 1 5.66 1.20 1.15
C ILE A 1 5.56 0.62 -0.26
N PHE A 2 4.37 0.62 -0.87
CA PHE A 2 4.18 0.16 -2.25
C PHE A 2 3.56 1.27 -3.10
N ARG A 3 4.12 1.53 -4.29
CA ARG A 3 3.65 2.59 -5.19
C ARG A 3 2.66 2.02 -6.21
N GLY A 4 1.38 2.37 -6.05
CA GLY A 4 0.30 1.63 -6.70
C GLY A 4 0.28 1.63 -8.24
N ARG A 5 0.94 2.59 -8.92
CA ARG A 5 1.09 2.55 -10.38
C ARG A 5 1.84 1.30 -10.89
N TYR A 6 2.58 0.62 -10.03
CA TYR A 6 3.34 -0.59 -10.34
C TYR A 6 2.66 -1.89 -9.87
N ARG A 7 1.36 -1.84 -9.54
CA ARG A 7 0.60 -3.00 -9.03
C ARG A 7 0.66 -4.22 -9.96
N GLU A 8 0.71 -4.00 -11.27
CA GLU A 8 0.73 -5.07 -12.29
C GLU A 8 2.12 -5.35 -12.85
N SER A 9 2.99 -4.34 -12.90
CA SER A 9 4.35 -4.44 -13.43
C SER A 9 5.22 -3.33 -12.84
N PHE A 10 6.45 -3.68 -12.46
CA PHE A 10 7.44 -2.69 -12.01
C PHE A 10 8.08 -1.91 -13.17
N SER A 11 8.09 -2.48 -14.38
CA SER A 11 8.62 -1.81 -15.58
C SER A 11 7.57 -0.98 -16.31
N GLU A 12 6.30 -1.36 -16.24
CA GLU A 12 5.20 -0.74 -16.97
C GLU A 12 4.16 -0.13 -16.02
N PRO A 13 4.33 1.16 -15.65
CA PRO A 13 3.38 1.81 -14.77
C PRO A 13 2.02 2.03 -15.44
N LYS A 14 0.95 1.75 -14.70
CA LYS A 14 -0.43 1.97 -15.16
C LYS A 14 -1.22 2.86 -14.20
N ALA A 15 -2.18 3.59 -14.76
CA ALA A 15 -3.13 4.37 -13.97
C ALA A 15 -4.03 3.42 -13.15
N ILE A 16 -4.42 3.87 -11.96
CA ILE A 16 -5.35 3.17 -11.09
C ILE A 16 -6.76 3.63 -11.46
N LYS A 17 -7.66 2.68 -11.77
CA LYS A 17 -9.07 3.00 -12.04
C LYS A 17 -9.71 3.57 -10.76
N PRO A 18 -10.28 4.80 -10.81
CA PRO A 18 -10.94 5.39 -9.64
C PRO A 18 -12.08 4.53 -9.11
N ASN A 19 -12.28 4.57 -7.79
CA ASN A 19 -13.40 3.92 -7.08
C ASN A 19 -13.57 2.42 -7.35
N THR A 20 -12.51 1.75 -7.82
CA THR A 20 -12.50 0.31 -8.09
C THR A 20 -11.57 -0.36 -7.10
N PRO A 21 -12.04 -1.34 -6.31
CA PRO A 21 -11.16 -2.12 -5.44
C PRO A 21 -10.18 -2.92 -6.31
N LEU A 22 -8.89 -2.83 -6.00
CA LEU A 22 -7.83 -3.51 -6.73
C LEU A 22 -6.93 -4.25 -5.74
N LYS A 23 -6.55 -5.48 -6.09
CA LYS A 23 -5.66 -6.31 -5.28
C LYS A 23 -4.22 -5.81 -5.34
N TYR A 24 -3.61 -5.57 -4.20
CA TYR A 24 -2.17 -5.32 -4.06
C TYR A 24 -1.54 -6.52 -3.37
N GLN A 25 -0.45 -7.04 -3.93
CA GLN A 25 0.30 -8.16 -3.36
C GLN A 25 1.79 -7.83 -3.45
N PHE A 26 2.45 -7.76 -2.30
CA PHE A 26 3.87 -7.46 -2.18
C PHE A 26 4.41 -8.00 -0.87
N ILE A 27 5.69 -8.35 -0.86
CA ILE A 27 6.38 -8.85 0.34
C ILE A 27 6.70 -7.69 1.29
N LEU A 28 6.63 -7.97 2.59
CA LEU A 28 7.11 -7.09 3.66
C LEU A 28 8.52 -7.53 4.11
N PRO A 29 9.26 -6.68 4.86
CA PRO A 29 10.50 -7.11 5.49
C PRO A 29 10.31 -8.38 6.33
N THR A 30 11.31 -9.25 6.33
CA THR A 30 11.28 -10.47 7.14
C THR A 30 11.26 -10.13 8.62
N ALA A 31 10.62 -10.99 9.41
CA ALA A 31 10.56 -10.87 10.85
C ALA A 31 10.86 -12.24 11.49
N ASN A 32 11.61 -12.21 12.59
CA ASN A 32 11.75 -13.33 13.51
C ASN A 32 11.36 -12.80 14.90
N HIS A 33 10.08 -12.94 15.24
CA HIS A 33 9.48 -12.27 16.39
C HIS A 33 8.43 -13.14 17.08
N THR A 34 8.36 -13.05 18.40
CA THR A 34 7.34 -13.70 19.22
C THR A 34 6.47 -12.65 19.91
N PHE A 35 5.17 -12.67 19.63
CA PHE A 35 4.20 -11.86 20.37
C PHE A 35 3.85 -12.58 21.69
N LEU A 36 4.26 -12.03 22.82
CA LEU A 36 4.13 -12.64 24.15
C LEU A 36 2.70 -12.50 24.73
N PRO A 37 2.36 -13.24 25.79
CA PRO A 37 1.12 -13.04 26.52
C PRO A 37 0.91 -11.56 26.91
N GLY A 38 -0.27 -11.03 26.61
CA GLY A 38 -0.61 -9.61 26.82
C GLY A 38 -0.28 -8.69 25.64
N HIS A 39 0.51 -9.13 24.66
CA HIS A 39 0.78 -8.35 23.44
C HIS A 39 -0.40 -8.40 22.47
N ARG A 40 -0.38 -7.52 21.47
CA ARG A 40 -1.36 -7.49 20.37
C ARG A 40 -0.63 -7.35 19.04
N ILE A 41 -1.19 -8.00 18.01
CA ILE A 41 -0.82 -7.73 16.62
C ILE A 41 -1.61 -6.50 16.16
N MET A 42 -0.93 -5.54 15.55
CA MET A 42 -1.52 -4.32 15.02
C MET A 42 -1.07 -4.11 13.58
N VAL A 43 -2.01 -3.74 12.71
CA VAL A 43 -1.73 -3.37 11.32
C VAL A 43 -2.17 -1.93 11.11
N GLN A 44 -1.28 -1.11 10.54
CA GLN A 44 -1.58 0.27 10.16
C GLN A 44 -1.40 0.45 8.65
N ILE A 45 -2.32 1.18 8.03
CA ILE A 45 -2.31 1.47 6.60
C ILE A 45 -2.44 2.98 6.42
N GLN A 46 -1.52 3.56 5.64
CA GLN A 46 -1.50 4.97 5.27
C GLN A 46 -1.02 5.14 3.83
N SER A 47 -1.35 6.27 3.20
CA SER A 47 -1.00 6.55 1.79
C SER A 47 0.10 7.60 1.62
N SER A 48 0.83 7.93 2.68
CA SER A 48 1.96 8.86 2.65
C SER A 48 2.94 8.54 3.76
N TRP A 49 4.24 8.78 3.55
CA TRP A 49 5.24 8.66 4.60
C TRP A 49 6.34 9.70 4.38
N PHE A 50 6.00 10.94 4.69
CA PHE A 50 6.84 12.11 4.45
C PHE A 50 7.74 12.41 5.66
N PRO A 51 8.97 12.92 5.50
CA PRO A 51 9.66 13.23 4.23
C PRO A 51 10.45 12.06 3.63
N LEU A 52 10.41 10.87 4.25
CA LEU A 52 11.19 9.70 3.81
C LEU A 52 10.87 9.28 2.36
N TYR A 53 9.59 9.32 1.99
CA TYR A 53 9.13 9.12 0.61
C TYR A 53 8.45 10.38 0.07
N ASP A 54 8.68 10.67 -1.21
CA ASP A 54 7.97 11.71 -1.95
C ASP A 54 6.46 11.46 -1.92
N ARG A 55 5.69 12.56 -1.90
CA ARG A 55 4.24 12.50 -1.92
C ARG A 55 3.79 11.93 -3.27
N ASN A 56 2.96 10.89 -3.26
CA ASN A 56 2.27 10.47 -4.48
C ASN A 56 1.16 11.48 -4.81
N PRO A 57 1.14 12.08 -6.01
CA PRO A 57 0.14 13.09 -6.39
C PRO A 57 -1.32 12.63 -6.32
N GLN A 58 -1.57 11.31 -6.29
CA GLN A 58 -2.89 10.69 -6.43
C GLN A 58 -3.59 10.96 -7.78
N THR A 59 -2.89 11.61 -8.72
CA THR A 59 -3.15 11.59 -10.15
C THR A 59 -2.08 10.78 -10.86
N PHE A 60 -2.41 10.16 -11.98
CA PHE A 60 -1.41 9.47 -12.78
C PHE A 60 -0.62 10.49 -13.59
N ALA A 61 0.66 10.65 -13.27
CA ALA A 61 1.61 11.45 -14.04
C ALA A 61 2.64 10.53 -14.73
N PRO A 62 3.10 10.83 -15.95
CA PRO A 62 4.15 10.05 -16.60
C PRO A 62 5.39 9.86 -15.71
N ASN A 63 5.85 10.94 -15.05
CA ASN A 63 6.94 10.92 -14.09
C ASN A 63 6.57 11.72 -12.82
N ILE A 64 6.57 11.06 -11.66
CA ILE A 64 6.20 11.68 -10.37
C ILE A 64 7.23 12.72 -9.92
N LEU A 65 8.51 12.56 -10.29
CA LEU A 65 9.55 13.53 -9.95
C LEU A 65 9.31 14.91 -10.59
N LEU A 66 8.49 14.95 -11.64
CA LEU A 66 8.14 16.17 -12.37
C LEU A 66 6.70 16.63 -12.07
N ALA A 67 6.06 16.07 -11.03
CA ALA A 67 4.69 16.44 -10.67
C ALA A 67 4.60 17.93 -10.29
N LYS A 68 3.68 18.64 -10.93
CA LYS A 68 3.40 20.06 -10.68
C LYS A 68 2.55 20.21 -9.43
N PRO A 69 2.54 21.40 -8.79
CA PRO A 69 1.65 21.66 -7.66
C PRO A 69 0.17 21.33 -7.92
N THR A 70 -0.30 21.54 -9.16
CA THR A 70 -1.67 21.24 -9.60
C THR A 70 -2.00 19.75 -9.74
N ASP A 71 -0.98 18.89 -9.80
CA ASP A 71 -1.18 17.44 -9.98
C ASP A 71 -1.55 16.76 -8.66
N TYR A 72 -1.25 17.38 -7.53
CA TYR A 72 -1.55 16.84 -6.21
C TYR A 72 -3.02 17.05 -5.87
N VAL A 73 -3.75 15.95 -5.76
CA VAL A 73 -5.19 15.96 -5.42
C VAL A 73 -5.43 15.25 -4.10
N LYS A 74 -6.44 15.72 -3.35
CA LYS A 74 -6.96 14.98 -2.22
C LYS A 74 -7.67 13.73 -2.72
N ALA A 75 -7.39 12.59 -2.10
CA ALA A 75 -8.05 11.33 -2.43
C ALA A 75 -8.68 10.70 -1.17
N THR A 76 -9.80 10.01 -1.37
CA THR A 76 -10.44 9.19 -0.34
C THR A 76 -10.05 7.75 -0.55
N GLN A 77 -9.31 7.20 0.43
CA GLN A 77 -8.83 5.83 0.37
C GLN A 77 -9.81 4.92 1.11
N ARG A 78 -9.98 3.69 0.61
CA ARG A 78 -10.81 2.66 1.25
C ARG A 78 -10.07 1.33 1.24
N VAL A 79 -9.99 0.71 2.41
CA VAL A 79 -9.47 -0.65 2.58
C VAL A 79 -10.66 -1.57 2.76
N PHE A 80 -10.79 -2.56 1.88
CA PHE A 80 -11.82 -3.59 1.98
C PHE A 80 -11.27 -4.75 2.81
N HIS A 81 -12.08 -5.30 3.71
CA HIS A 81 -11.61 -6.26 4.72
C HIS A 81 -12.62 -7.39 5.01
N ALA A 82 -13.53 -7.68 4.08
CA ALA A 82 -14.55 -8.71 4.25
C ALA A 82 -14.95 -9.36 2.91
N GLY A 83 -15.53 -10.57 2.98
CA GLY A 83 -15.97 -11.35 1.83
C GLY A 83 -14.83 -11.66 0.85
N ASP A 84 -15.14 -11.67 -0.44
CA ASP A 84 -14.17 -11.93 -1.52
C ASP A 84 -13.09 -10.84 -1.67
N MET A 85 -13.18 -9.75 -0.88
CA MET A 85 -12.23 -8.63 -0.86
C MET A 85 -11.57 -8.46 0.51
N ALA A 86 -11.45 -9.54 1.29
CA ALA A 86 -10.77 -9.50 2.58
C ALA A 86 -9.27 -9.21 2.41
N SER A 87 -8.83 -8.00 2.77
CA SER A 87 -7.40 -7.69 2.94
C SER A 87 -6.85 -8.43 4.16
N PHE A 88 -5.63 -8.97 4.04
CA PHE A 88 -4.94 -9.68 5.11
C PHE A 88 -3.43 -9.44 5.05
N ILE A 89 -2.74 -9.76 6.15
CA ILE A 89 -1.29 -9.95 6.20
C ILE A 89 -1.05 -11.45 6.30
N ASP A 90 -0.28 -11.99 5.36
CA ASP A 90 0.15 -13.38 5.39
C ASP A 90 1.32 -13.53 6.37
N LEU A 91 1.05 -14.02 7.57
CA LEU A 91 2.05 -14.18 8.62
C LEU A 91 2.66 -15.58 8.55
N PRO A 92 4.01 -15.70 8.48
CA PRO A 92 4.69 -17.00 8.52
C PRO A 92 4.73 -17.52 9.96
N VAL A 93 3.58 -17.99 10.47
CA VAL A 93 3.47 -18.58 11.80
C VAL A 93 4.17 -19.94 11.79
N VAL A 94 5.05 -20.16 12.75
CA VAL A 94 5.74 -21.44 12.96
C VAL A 94 5.26 -22.08 14.26
N GLU A 95 5.33 -23.41 14.33
CA GLU A 95 5.09 -24.15 15.57
C GLU A 95 6.24 -23.92 16.56
N ASN A 96 5.92 -24.03 17.85
CA ASN A 96 6.90 -23.96 18.94
C ASN A 96 7.52 -25.33 19.22
#